data_AF-A0A4R4P9Q0-F1
#
_entry.id   AF-A0A4R4P9Q0-F1
#
_cell.length_a   1.000
_cell.length_b   1.000
_cell.length_c   1.000
_cell.angle_alpha   90.00
_cell.angle_beta   90.00
_cell.angle_gamma   90.00
#
_symmetry.space_group_name_H-M   'P 1'
#
loop_
_entity.id
_entity.type
_entity.pdbx_description
1 polymer ?
#
loop_
_entity_poly.entity_id
_entity_poly.type
_entity_poly.pdbx_seq_one_letter_code
_entity_poly.pdbx_strand_id
1 'polypeptide(L)'
;MNAPAPYEPRVPSDSMPPGRAALSVTWAALPFLTLGYATPFTFAAAALWRRSVHLMVSAAAYLGVFAAAMFLLPGIGKDDGTERTVGVLLFVLAVVGCGHAFLIRRRVFDPHGLSAVDNEAVVERVKRRRLLREKARELAAADPGLARELRIGRPDLPRQYNDGGLVDVNHAPAEALTLLPGITPELAGKIERVREEAGGFMSAEELSAVAGLPPSLTSDLADYAVFIR
;
A
#
# COMPACT_ATOMS: atom_id res chain seq x y z
N MET A 1 -29.48 17.39 14.34
CA MET A 1 -29.09 15.98 14.13
C MET A 1 -27.92 16.00 13.16
N ASN A 2 -26.72 15.61 13.58
CA ASN A 2 -25.57 15.57 12.67
C ASN A 2 -25.79 14.43 11.67
N ALA A 3 -25.71 14.72 10.38
CA ALA A 3 -25.74 13.68 9.35
C ALA A 3 -24.60 12.69 9.64
N PRO A 4 -24.84 11.36 9.56
CA PRO A 4 -23.78 10.39 9.72
C PRO A 4 -22.70 10.66 8.67
N ALA A 5 -21.43 10.62 9.09
CA ALA A 5 -20.32 10.78 8.18
C ALA A 5 -20.45 9.78 7.02
N PRO A 6 -20.18 10.19 5.77
CA PRO A 6 -20.21 9.28 4.63
C PRO A 6 -19.40 8.03 4.95
N TYR A 7 -19.96 6.86 4.69
CA TYR A 7 -19.22 5.60 4.78
C TYR A 7 -18.12 5.63 3.73
N GLU A 8 -16.91 6.02 4.12
CA GLU A 8 -15.73 5.79 3.29
C GLU A 8 -15.36 4.31 3.44
N PRO A 9 -15.38 3.52 2.34
CA PRO A 9 -14.87 2.16 2.39
C PRO A 9 -13.42 2.23 2.85
N ARG A 10 -13.16 1.75 4.07
CA ARG A 10 -11.78 1.62 4.55
C ARG A 10 -11.12 0.54 3.71
N VAL A 11 -10.16 0.96 2.92
CA VAL A 11 -9.21 0.05 2.28
C VAL A 11 -8.58 -0.76 3.43
N PRO A 12 -8.57 -2.09 3.37
CA PRO A 12 -7.78 -2.88 4.30
C PRO A 12 -6.34 -2.36 4.25
N SER A 13 -5.87 -1.78 5.35
CA SER A 13 -4.47 -1.39 5.45
C SER A 13 -3.64 -2.65 5.62
N ASP A 14 -2.73 -2.88 4.68
CA ASP A 14 -1.78 -3.97 4.81
C ASP A 14 -0.62 -3.58 5.76
N SER A 15 -0.46 -2.28 6.06
CA SER A 15 0.50 -1.76 7.02
C SER A 15 0.24 -2.31 8.43
N MET A 16 1.34 -2.53 9.17
CA MET A 16 1.22 -3.01 10.55
C MET A 16 0.60 -1.90 11.42
N PRO A 17 -0.51 -2.15 12.13
CA PRO A 17 -1.12 -1.14 12.99
C PRO A 17 -0.10 -0.58 13.98
N PRO A 18 -0.17 0.72 14.33
CA PRO A 18 0.86 1.37 15.16
C PRO A 18 1.06 0.68 16.50
N GLY A 19 -0.02 0.16 17.12
CA GLY A 19 0.07 -0.63 18.35
C GLY A 19 0.81 -1.97 18.17
N ARG A 20 0.62 -2.66 17.05
CA ARG A 20 1.36 -3.90 16.73
C ARG A 20 2.82 -3.60 16.39
N ALA A 21 3.08 -2.50 15.69
CA ALA A 21 4.43 -2.05 15.39
C ALA A 21 5.19 -1.72 16.70
N ALA A 22 4.58 -0.96 17.60
CA ALA A 22 5.14 -0.68 18.93
C ALA A 22 5.37 -1.97 19.73
N LEU A 23 4.37 -2.84 19.83
CA LEU A 23 4.48 -4.14 20.50
C LEU A 23 5.66 -4.97 19.98
N SER A 24 5.84 -5.01 18.66
CA SER A 24 6.92 -5.79 18.03
C SER A 24 8.32 -5.23 18.32
N VAL A 25 8.45 -3.90 18.48
CA VAL A 25 9.72 -3.27 18.89
C VAL A 25 9.98 -3.52 20.37
N THR A 26 8.98 -3.31 21.22
CA THR A 26 9.09 -3.58 22.65
C THR A 26 9.43 -5.03 22.92
N TRP A 27 8.76 -5.97 22.25
CA TRP A 27 9.06 -7.40 22.32
C TRP A 27 10.51 -7.72 21.92
N ALA A 28 11.02 -7.12 20.85
CA ALA A 28 12.40 -7.34 20.40
C ALA A 28 13.45 -6.75 21.36
N ALA A 29 13.10 -5.70 22.09
CA ALA A 29 13.96 -5.06 23.09
C ALA A 29 13.96 -5.76 24.45
N LEU A 30 12.98 -6.64 24.74
CA LEU A 30 12.85 -7.33 26.04
C LEU A 30 14.14 -8.04 26.51
N PRO A 31 14.88 -8.79 25.67
CA PRO A 31 16.13 -9.41 26.10
C PRO A 31 17.13 -8.40 26.67
N PHE A 32 17.25 -7.22 26.05
CA PHE A 32 18.17 -6.18 26.50
C PHE A 32 17.64 -5.44 27.74
N LEU A 33 16.38 -5.03 27.73
CA LEU A 33 15.75 -4.28 28.83
C LEU A 33 15.70 -5.07 30.14
N THR A 34 15.77 -6.39 30.07
CA THR A 34 15.78 -7.29 31.23
C THR A 34 17.15 -7.88 31.52
N LEU A 35 18.23 -7.34 30.93
CA LEU A 35 19.60 -7.82 31.11
C LEU A 35 19.75 -9.34 30.84
N GLY A 36 19.04 -9.83 29.82
CA GLY A 36 19.07 -11.21 29.36
C GLY A 36 18.02 -12.13 29.99
N TYR A 37 17.36 -11.73 31.09
CA TYR A 37 16.43 -12.59 31.81
C TYR A 37 15.16 -12.94 31.01
N ALA A 38 14.64 -12.04 30.17
CA ALA A 38 13.46 -12.29 29.36
C ALA A 38 13.75 -13.06 28.06
N THR A 39 15.01 -13.30 27.72
CA THR A 39 15.42 -13.93 26.45
C THR A 39 14.76 -15.29 26.20
N PRO A 40 14.85 -16.30 27.10
CA PRO A 40 14.23 -17.59 26.84
C PRO A 40 12.70 -17.50 26.65
N PHE A 41 12.03 -16.62 27.42
CA PHE A 41 10.57 -16.42 27.32
C PHE A 41 10.17 -15.72 26.01
N THR A 42 10.97 -14.76 25.56
CA THR A 42 10.78 -14.03 24.29
C THR A 42 10.79 -15.00 23.11
N PHE A 43 11.78 -15.89 23.05
CA PHE A 43 11.91 -16.88 21.99
C PHE A 43 10.96 -18.07 22.13
N ALA A 44 10.62 -18.49 23.36
CA ALA A 44 9.59 -19.50 23.59
C ALA A 44 8.21 -19.04 23.09
N ALA A 45 7.82 -17.79 23.40
CA ALA A 45 6.58 -17.22 22.89
C ALA A 45 6.57 -17.17 21.35
N ALA A 46 7.65 -16.71 20.72
CA ALA A 46 7.75 -16.69 19.26
C ALA A 46 7.71 -18.10 18.64
N ALA A 47 8.36 -19.09 19.26
CA ALA A 47 8.33 -20.47 18.81
C ALA A 47 6.91 -21.06 18.87
N LEU A 48 6.16 -20.77 19.94
CA LEU A 48 4.77 -21.19 20.09
C LEU A 48 3.85 -20.52 19.05
N TRP A 49 4.04 -19.22 18.80
CA TRP A 49 3.22 -18.47 17.83
C TRP A 49 3.46 -18.88 16.38
N ARG A 50 4.70 -19.20 16.03
CA ARG A 50 5.10 -19.41 14.63
C ARG A 50 5.42 -20.85 14.27
N ARG A 51 5.56 -21.74 15.26
CA ARG A 51 5.84 -23.18 15.09
C ARG A 51 6.98 -23.48 14.10
N SER A 52 8.00 -22.62 14.10
CA SER A 52 9.16 -22.72 13.21
C SER A 52 10.30 -23.47 13.91
N VAL A 53 10.90 -24.43 13.20
CA VAL A 53 12.05 -25.22 13.71
C VAL A 53 13.19 -24.31 14.16
N HIS A 54 13.52 -23.28 13.38
CA HIS A 54 14.57 -22.31 13.74
C HIS A 54 14.27 -21.62 15.10
N LEU A 55 13.02 -21.23 15.34
CA LEU A 55 12.62 -20.59 16.60
C LEU A 55 12.63 -21.58 17.77
N MET A 56 12.24 -22.84 17.54
CA MET A 56 12.31 -23.89 18.55
C MET A 56 13.77 -24.17 18.96
N VAL A 57 14.68 -24.31 17.99
CA VAL A 57 16.12 -24.49 18.24
C VAL A 57 16.69 -23.28 18.97
N SER A 58 16.35 -22.06 18.53
CA SER A 58 16.80 -20.83 19.19
C SER A 58 16.29 -20.72 20.62
N ALA A 59 15.02 -21.04 20.87
CA ALA A 59 14.43 -21.03 22.20
C ALA A 59 15.12 -22.05 23.12
N ALA A 60 15.38 -23.27 22.64
CA ALA A 60 16.10 -24.29 23.39
C ALA A 60 17.55 -23.85 23.69
N ALA A 61 18.25 -23.25 22.73
CA ALA A 61 19.61 -22.74 22.92
C ALA A 61 19.67 -21.63 23.97
N TYR A 62 18.81 -20.62 23.87
CA TYR A 62 18.76 -19.54 24.86
C TYR A 62 18.29 -20.02 26.24
N LEU A 63 17.39 -21.00 26.30
CA LEU A 63 17.02 -21.64 27.57
C LEU A 63 18.21 -22.36 28.21
N GLY A 64 19.01 -23.08 27.42
CA GLY A 64 20.23 -23.73 27.91
C GLY A 64 21.26 -22.74 28.45
N VAL A 65 21.51 -21.65 27.73
CA VAL A 65 22.41 -20.57 28.17
C VAL A 65 21.90 -19.90 29.45
N PHE A 66 20.58 -19.64 29.53
CA PHE A 66 19.96 -19.07 30.72
C PHE A 66 20.04 -20.03 31.93
N ALA A 67 19.76 -21.31 31.73
CA ALA A 67 19.87 -22.32 32.78
C ALA A 67 21.31 -22.44 33.31
N ALA A 68 22.32 -22.40 32.43
CA ALA A 68 23.72 -22.38 32.83
C ALA A 68 24.07 -21.13 33.65
N ALA A 69 23.61 -19.95 33.24
CA ALA A 69 23.80 -18.71 34.01
C ALA A 69 23.14 -18.79 35.40
N MET A 70 21.91 -19.33 35.48
CA MET A 70 21.19 -19.51 36.76
C MET A 70 21.86 -20.54 37.68
N PHE A 71 22.42 -21.61 37.11
CA PHE A 71 23.15 -22.62 37.87
C PHE A 71 24.44 -22.07 38.49
N LEU A 72 25.13 -21.18 37.77
CA LEU A 72 26.38 -20.56 38.23
C LEU A 72 26.16 -19.35 39.17
N LEU A 73 24.96 -18.77 39.17
CA LEU A 73 24.61 -17.57 39.94
C LEU A 73 24.97 -17.66 41.45
N PRO A 74 24.73 -18.78 42.17
CA PRO A 74 25.09 -18.92 43.59
C PRO A 74 26.60 -18.97 43.87
N GLY A 75 27.43 -19.09 42.83
CA GLY A 75 28.89 -19.09 42.89
C GLY A 75 29.52 -17.69 42.80
N ILE A 76 28.73 -16.65 42.50
CA ILE A 76 29.22 -15.26 42.47
C ILE A 76 29.78 -14.87 43.84
N GLY A 77 30.93 -14.19 43.84
CA GLY A 77 31.65 -13.75 45.05
C GLY A 77 32.51 -14.83 45.72
N LYS A 78 32.51 -16.07 45.20
CA LYS A 78 33.40 -17.15 45.68
C LYS A 78 34.61 -17.38 44.76
N ASP A 79 34.45 -17.10 43.47
CA ASP A 79 35.47 -17.30 42.43
C ASP A 79 35.29 -16.25 41.32
N ASP A 80 36.37 -15.51 41.02
CA ASP A 80 36.38 -14.47 39.99
C ASP A 80 36.07 -15.01 38.59
N GLY A 81 36.42 -16.29 38.31
CA GLY A 81 36.13 -16.95 37.04
C GLY A 81 34.64 -17.16 36.82
N THR A 82 33.93 -17.57 37.86
CA THR A 82 32.48 -17.76 37.87
C THR A 82 31.74 -16.45 37.62
N GLU A 83 32.16 -15.36 38.26
CA GLU A 83 31.56 -14.04 38.06
C GLU A 83 31.69 -13.56 36.60
N ARG A 84 32.90 -13.64 36.03
CA ARG A 84 33.14 -13.29 34.61
C ARG A 84 32.29 -14.15 33.68
N THR A 85 32.20 -15.44 33.96
CA THR A 85 31.43 -16.39 33.13
C THR A 85 29.94 -16.03 33.15
N VAL A 86 29.35 -15.79 34.32
CA VAL A 86 27.94 -15.36 34.43
C VAL A 86 27.73 -14.04 33.70
N GLY A 87 28.64 -13.06 33.86
CA GLY A 87 28.58 -11.79 33.14
C GLY A 87 28.56 -11.96 31.62
N VAL A 88 29.43 -12.82 31.07
CA VAL A 88 29.47 -13.13 29.62
C VAL A 88 28.17 -13.80 29.17
N LEU A 89 27.63 -14.77 29.92
CA LEU A 89 26.38 -15.45 29.55
C LEU A 89 25.19 -14.49 29.53
N LEU A 90 25.06 -13.62 30.55
CA LEU A 90 24.01 -12.60 30.60
C LEU A 90 24.18 -11.54 29.50
N PHE A 91 25.42 -11.14 29.19
CA PHE A 91 25.70 -10.25 28.07
C PHE A 91 25.28 -10.86 26.72
N VAL A 92 25.60 -12.14 26.49
CA VAL A 92 25.16 -12.87 25.30
C VAL A 92 23.64 -12.93 25.23
N LEU A 93 22.96 -13.29 26.32
CA LEU A 93 21.50 -13.32 26.38
C LEU A 93 20.90 -11.94 26.07
N ALA A 94 21.43 -10.88 26.65
CA ALA A 94 20.93 -9.52 26.46
C ALA A 94 21.17 -9.00 25.04
N VAL A 95 22.43 -9.00 24.57
CA VAL A 95 22.83 -8.35 23.32
C VAL A 95 22.56 -9.22 22.11
N VAL A 96 22.99 -10.48 22.13
CA VAL A 96 22.75 -11.41 21.01
C VAL A 96 21.27 -11.78 20.94
N GLY A 97 20.62 -11.99 22.10
CA GLY A 97 19.17 -12.21 22.17
C GLY A 97 18.36 -11.05 21.58
N CYS A 98 18.70 -9.81 21.93
CA CYS A 98 18.05 -8.61 21.40
C CYS A 98 18.28 -8.47 19.89
N GLY A 99 19.54 -8.55 19.44
CA GLY A 99 19.88 -8.47 18.02
C GLY A 99 19.16 -9.54 17.19
N HIS A 100 19.15 -10.78 17.68
CA HIS A 100 18.43 -11.87 17.05
C HIS A 100 16.91 -11.60 17.01
N ALA A 101 16.31 -11.12 18.12
CA ALA A 101 14.89 -10.78 18.16
C ALA A 101 14.52 -9.69 17.14
N PHE A 102 15.37 -8.67 16.94
CA PHE A 102 15.19 -7.68 15.88
C PHE A 102 15.29 -8.28 14.47
N LEU A 103 16.21 -9.21 14.23
CA LEU A 103 16.34 -9.89 12.93
C LEU A 103 15.10 -10.72 12.58
N ILE A 104 14.49 -11.40 13.56
CA ILE A 104 13.29 -12.22 13.33
C ILE A 104 11.98 -11.46 13.49
N ARG A 105 11.99 -10.21 13.98
CA ARG A 105 10.81 -9.40 14.29
C ARG A 105 9.78 -9.42 13.16
N ARG A 106 10.23 -9.21 11.90
CA ARG A 106 9.34 -9.24 10.73
C ARG A 106 8.70 -10.62 10.53
N ARG A 107 9.45 -11.71 10.66
CA ARG A 107 8.91 -13.07 10.56
C ARG A 107 7.90 -13.40 11.68
N VAL A 108 8.07 -12.79 12.85
CA VAL A 108 7.20 -13.01 14.01
C VAL A 108 5.95 -12.13 13.98
N PHE A 109 5.99 -10.92 13.45
CA PHE A 109 4.85 -9.98 13.49
C PHE A 109 4.21 -9.69 12.12
N ASP A 110 4.91 -9.96 11.02
CA ASP A 110 4.43 -9.83 9.63
C ASP A 110 4.80 -11.08 8.81
N PRO A 111 4.15 -12.24 9.08
CA PRO A 111 4.52 -13.53 8.48
C PRO A 111 4.25 -13.59 6.97
N HIS A 112 3.29 -12.79 6.47
CA HIS A 112 2.90 -12.76 5.06
C HIS A 112 3.61 -11.64 4.29
N GLY A 113 4.38 -10.79 4.97
CA GLY A 113 5.07 -9.66 4.34
C GLY A 113 4.13 -8.56 3.83
N LEU A 114 2.87 -8.57 4.26
CA LEU A 114 1.84 -7.66 3.75
C LEU A 114 2.11 -6.22 4.19
N SER A 115 2.77 -6.02 5.34
CA SER A 115 3.09 -4.67 5.82
C SER A 115 4.07 -3.88 4.95
N ALA A 116 4.74 -4.54 4.01
CA ALA A 116 5.54 -3.87 2.98
C ALA A 116 4.73 -3.43 1.75
N VAL A 117 3.49 -3.92 1.59
CA VAL A 117 2.62 -3.58 0.47
C VAL A 117 1.90 -2.26 0.78
N ASP A 118 2.28 -1.20 0.08
CA ASP A 118 1.71 0.15 0.27
C ASP A 118 0.40 0.32 -0.52
N ASN A 119 -0.60 -0.50 -0.17
CA ASN A 119 -1.92 -0.44 -0.80
C ASN A 119 -2.67 0.87 -0.48
N GLU A 120 -2.36 1.50 0.67
CA GLU A 120 -2.94 2.78 1.05
C GLU A 120 -2.52 3.89 0.08
N ALA A 121 -1.22 4.04 -0.21
CA ALA A 121 -0.77 5.03 -1.18
C ALA A 121 -1.28 4.73 -2.61
N VAL A 122 -1.46 3.45 -2.97
CA VAL A 122 -2.09 3.09 -4.26
C VAL A 122 -3.52 3.62 -4.32
N VAL A 123 -4.34 3.37 -3.29
CA VAL A 123 -5.72 3.84 -3.27
C VAL A 123 -5.81 5.36 -3.19
N GLU A 124 -4.96 6.03 -2.39
CA GLU A 124 -4.89 7.49 -2.36
C GLU A 124 -4.56 8.09 -3.73
N ARG A 125 -3.62 7.48 -4.47
CA ARG A 125 -3.32 7.91 -5.85
C ARG A 125 -4.52 7.76 -6.78
N VAL A 126 -5.29 6.67 -6.66
CA VAL A 126 -6.52 6.46 -7.45
C VAL A 126 -7.61 7.46 -7.08
N LYS A 127 -7.85 7.70 -5.77
CA LYS A 127 -8.79 8.72 -5.27
C LYS A 127 -8.40 10.12 -5.79
N ARG A 128 -7.12 10.48 -5.72
CA ARG A 128 -6.60 11.76 -6.23
C ARG A 128 -6.85 11.91 -7.73
N ARG A 129 -6.60 10.87 -8.53
CA ARG A 129 -6.89 10.90 -9.98
C ARG A 129 -8.38 11.06 -10.28
N ARG A 130 -9.26 10.39 -9.53
CA ARG A 130 -10.72 10.56 -9.64
C ARG A 130 -11.15 12.00 -9.37
N LEU A 131 -10.64 12.60 -8.29
CA LEU A 131 -10.93 13.99 -7.94
C LEU A 131 -10.43 14.98 -9.02
N LEU A 132 -9.24 14.74 -9.59
CA LEU A 132 -8.72 15.57 -10.68
C LEU A 132 -9.61 15.49 -11.93
N ARG A 133 -10.10 14.29 -12.29
CA ARG A 133 -11.07 14.12 -13.39
C ARG A 133 -12.36 14.88 -13.15
N GLU A 134 -12.90 14.79 -11.94
CA GLU A 134 -14.12 15.52 -11.56
C GLU A 134 -13.94 17.04 -11.69
N LYS A 135 -12.87 17.59 -11.11
CA LYS A 135 -12.54 19.02 -11.21
C LYS A 135 -12.30 19.48 -12.65
N ALA A 136 -11.64 18.66 -13.46
CA ALA A 136 -11.40 18.96 -14.86
C ALA A 136 -12.71 19.00 -15.66
N ARG A 137 -13.67 18.11 -15.38
CA ARG A 137 -15.00 18.15 -16.00
C ARG A 137 -15.81 19.36 -15.56
N GLU A 138 -15.78 19.69 -14.27
CA GLU A 138 -16.44 20.88 -13.74
C GLU A 138 -15.92 22.15 -14.44
N LEU A 139 -14.60 22.27 -14.58
CA LEU A 139 -13.97 23.37 -15.31
C LEU A 139 -14.38 23.37 -16.79
N ALA A 140 -14.35 22.22 -17.45
CA ALA A 140 -14.74 22.10 -18.86
C ALA A 140 -16.21 22.42 -19.11
N ALA A 141 -17.10 22.11 -18.17
CA ALA A 141 -18.51 22.45 -18.24
C ALA A 141 -18.75 23.95 -18.00
N ALA A 142 -17.99 24.56 -17.08
CA ALA A 142 -18.10 25.98 -16.76
C ALA A 142 -17.50 26.90 -17.84
N ASP A 143 -16.33 26.54 -18.37
CA ASP A 143 -15.61 27.30 -19.40
C ASP A 143 -14.93 26.38 -20.43
N PRO A 144 -15.63 26.00 -21.50
CA PRO A 144 -15.07 25.18 -22.58
C PRO A 144 -13.88 25.84 -23.28
N GLY A 145 -13.85 27.18 -23.36
CA GLY A 145 -12.76 27.92 -24.00
C GLY A 145 -11.46 27.74 -23.24
N LEU A 146 -11.50 27.98 -21.93
CA LEU A 146 -10.36 27.75 -21.05
C LEU A 146 -9.93 26.27 -21.04
N ALA A 147 -10.88 25.33 -21.06
CA ALA A 147 -10.56 23.91 -21.08
C ALA A 147 -9.76 23.50 -22.33
N ARG A 148 -10.06 24.09 -23.49
CA ARG A 148 -9.27 23.90 -24.72
C ARG A 148 -7.87 24.51 -24.61
N GLU A 149 -7.74 25.72 -24.03
CA GLU A 149 -6.44 26.35 -23.80
C GLU A 149 -5.55 25.52 -22.86
N LEU A 150 -6.15 24.97 -21.80
CA LEU A 150 -5.51 24.06 -20.86
C LEU A 150 -5.30 22.64 -21.41
N ARG A 151 -5.88 22.35 -22.58
CA ARG A 151 -5.80 21.06 -23.29
C ARG A 151 -6.32 19.88 -22.45
N ILE A 152 -7.42 20.11 -21.73
CA ILE A 152 -8.08 19.05 -20.96
C ILE A 152 -8.53 17.94 -21.90
N GLY A 153 -8.20 16.70 -21.57
CA GLY A 153 -8.57 15.55 -22.37
C GLY A 153 -7.72 15.36 -23.64
N ARG A 154 -6.60 16.07 -23.79
CA ARG A 154 -5.71 15.96 -24.96
C ARG A 154 -4.38 15.33 -24.60
N PRO A 155 -4.35 13.99 -24.36
CA PRO A 155 -3.12 13.29 -23.98
C PRO A 155 -2.07 13.25 -25.10
N ASP A 156 -2.48 13.51 -26.34
CA ASP A 156 -1.65 13.64 -27.54
C ASP A 156 -0.83 14.93 -27.59
N LEU A 157 -1.23 15.96 -26.85
CA LEU A 157 -0.52 17.23 -26.78
C LEU A 157 0.30 17.33 -25.48
N PRO A 158 1.35 18.17 -25.45
CA PRO A 158 2.06 18.48 -24.21
C PRO A 158 1.09 19.04 -23.17
N ARG A 159 0.92 18.30 -22.07
CA ARG A 159 -0.01 18.61 -20.99
C ARG A 159 0.49 19.78 -20.15
N GLN A 160 -0.35 20.79 -19.94
CA GLN A 160 -0.11 21.88 -19.00
C GLN A 160 -0.94 21.70 -17.72
N TYR A 161 -2.07 21.02 -17.84
CA TYR A 161 -3.00 20.73 -16.75
C TYR A 161 -3.09 19.22 -16.50
N ASN A 162 -3.21 18.82 -15.22
CA ASN A 162 -3.43 17.43 -14.85
C ASN A 162 -4.92 17.15 -14.68
N ASP A 163 -5.55 16.71 -15.76
CA ASP A 163 -6.97 16.37 -15.84
C ASP A 163 -7.34 15.01 -15.22
N GLY A 164 -6.39 14.33 -14.56
CA GLY A 164 -6.64 13.01 -13.97
C GLY A 164 -6.75 11.87 -14.99
N GLY A 165 -6.37 12.11 -16.25
CA GLY A 165 -6.38 11.12 -17.33
C GLY A 165 -7.68 11.09 -18.12
N LEU A 166 -8.33 12.25 -18.30
CA LEU A 166 -9.46 12.36 -19.21
C LEU A 166 -9.00 12.26 -20.67
N VAL A 167 -9.94 11.93 -21.55
CA VAL A 167 -9.78 12.02 -23.01
C VAL A 167 -10.98 12.77 -23.58
N ASP A 168 -10.71 13.83 -24.34
CA ASP A 168 -11.72 14.63 -25.02
C ASP A 168 -12.11 13.94 -26.32
N VAL A 169 -13.28 13.33 -26.32
CA VAL A 169 -13.76 12.53 -27.46
C VAL A 169 -13.98 13.40 -28.69
N ASN A 170 -14.32 14.68 -28.51
CA ASN A 170 -14.63 15.58 -29.62
C ASN A 170 -13.40 16.14 -30.33
N HIS A 171 -12.22 16.08 -29.72
CA HIS A 171 -11.02 16.72 -30.29
C HIS A 171 -9.76 15.85 -30.30
N ALA A 172 -9.73 14.77 -29.52
CA ALA A 172 -8.60 13.86 -29.50
C ALA A 172 -8.52 13.03 -30.80
N PRO A 173 -7.32 12.74 -31.33
CA PRO A 173 -7.15 11.86 -32.49
C PRO A 173 -7.43 10.40 -32.13
N ALA A 174 -7.65 9.56 -33.13
CA ALA A 174 -7.96 8.14 -32.93
C ALA A 174 -6.95 7.42 -32.01
N GLU A 175 -5.66 7.70 -32.13
CA GLU A 175 -4.62 7.09 -31.28
C GLU A 175 -4.83 7.44 -29.80
N ALA A 176 -5.24 8.68 -29.50
CA ALA A 176 -5.51 9.11 -28.14
C ALA A 176 -6.81 8.49 -27.59
N LEU A 177 -7.81 8.26 -28.43
CA LEU A 177 -9.07 7.61 -28.03
C LEU A 177 -8.85 6.18 -27.53
N THR A 178 -7.81 5.47 -27.99
CA THR A 178 -7.47 4.12 -27.50
C THR A 178 -6.99 4.09 -26.03
N LEU A 179 -6.72 5.25 -25.43
CA LEU A 179 -6.44 5.34 -23.99
C LEU A 179 -7.71 5.18 -23.14
N LEU A 180 -8.89 5.28 -23.74
CA LEU A 180 -10.15 5.01 -23.07
C LEU A 180 -10.33 3.51 -22.84
N PRO A 181 -10.85 3.08 -21.67
CA PRO A 181 -11.02 1.66 -21.38
C PRO A 181 -11.90 0.96 -22.42
N GLY A 182 -11.40 -0.14 -22.98
CA GLY A 182 -12.13 -0.97 -23.94
C GLY A 182 -12.27 -0.40 -25.36
N ILE A 183 -11.66 0.76 -25.66
CA ILE A 183 -11.65 1.31 -27.01
C ILE A 183 -10.46 0.75 -27.81
N THR A 184 -10.76 -0.06 -28.82
CA THR A 184 -9.76 -0.58 -29.76
C THR A 184 -9.46 0.45 -30.86
N PRO A 185 -8.35 0.30 -31.62
CA PRO A 185 -8.06 1.17 -32.77
C PRO A 185 -9.20 1.24 -33.80
N GLU A 186 -9.89 0.12 -34.02
CA GLU A 186 -11.04 0.06 -34.94
C GLU A 186 -12.23 0.88 -34.41
N LEU A 187 -12.51 0.79 -33.11
CA LEU A 187 -13.54 1.59 -32.45
C LEU A 187 -13.15 3.07 -32.42
N ALA A 188 -11.89 3.39 -32.14
CA ALA A 188 -11.39 4.76 -32.16
C ALA A 188 -11.56 5.41 -33.54
N GLY A 189 -11.16 4.72 -34.62
CA GLY A 189 -11.37 5.20 -35.99
C GLY A 189 -12.85 5.31 -36.35
N LYS A 190 -13.73 4.46 -35.80
CA LYS A 190 -15.18 4.59 -35.94
C LYS A 190 -15.71 5.85 -35.25
N ILE A 191 -15.28 6.08 -34.00
CA ILE A 191 -15.67 7.27 -33.22
C ILE A 191 -15.27 8.54 -33.96
N GLU A 192 -14.05 8.60 -34.50
CA GLU A 192 -13.57 9.76 -35.28
C GLU A 192 -14.44 10.04 -36.51
N ARG A 193 -14.76 9.02 -37.33
CA ARG A 193 -15.65 9.21 -38.50
C ARG A 193 -17.05 9.66 -38.09
N VAL A 194 -17.63 9.00 -37.09
CA VAL A 194 -18.99 9.30 -36.62
C VAL A 194 -19.06 10.70 -36.00
N ARG A 195 -18.00 11.13 -35.32
CA ARG A 195 -17.89 12.49 -34.77
C ARG A 195 -18.00 13.56 -35.85
N GLU A 196 -17.36 13.35 -37.00
CA GLU A 196 -17.41 14.29 -38.13
C GLU A 196 -18.83 14.37 -38.73
N GLU A 197 -19.52 13.23 -38.83
CA GLU A 197 -20.90 13.17 -39.34
C GLU A 197 -21.93 13.75 -38.36
N ALA A 198 -21.75 13.50 -37.05
CA ALA A 198 -22.68 13.92 -36.00
C ALA A 198 -22.44 15.38 -35.52
N GLY A 199 -21.27 15.96 -35.82
CA GLY A 199 -20.87 17.27 -35.30
C GLY A 199 -20.42 17.26 -33.83
N GLY A 200 -19.91 16.12 -33.36
CA GLY A 200 -19.51 15.89 -31.97
C GLY A 200 -20.55 15.16 -31.12
N PHE A 201 -20.18 14.87 -29.87
CA PHE A 201 -21.01 14.20 -28.87
C PHE A 201 -21.16 15.07 -27.62
N MET A 202 -22.25 14.87 -26.88
CA MET A 202 -22.56 15.56 -25.62
C MET A 202 -22.35 14.68 -24.39
N SER A 203 -22.43 13.35 -24.55
CA SER A 203 -22.30 12.42 -23.44
C SER A 203 -21.78 11.05 -23.87
N ALA A 204 -21.43 10.22 -22.88
CA ALA A 204 -21.01 8.84 -23.11
C ALA A 204 -22.15 7.97 -23.66
N GLU A 205 -23.39 8.25 -23.25
CA GLU A 205 -24.58 7.56 -23.75
C GLU A 205 -24.83 7.89 -25.22
N GLU A 206 -24.72 9.16 -25.61
CA GLU A 206 -24.83 9.56 -27.01
C GLU A 206 -23.71 8.95 -27.85
N LEU A 207 -22.46 9.04 -27.38
CA LEU A 207 -21.32 8.38 -28.03
C LEU A 207 -21.58 6.89 -28.24
N SER A 208 -22.03 6.17 -27.19
CA SER A 208 -22.30 4.74 -27.28
C SER A 208 -23.42 4.42 -28.27
N ALA A 209 -24.48 5.23 -28.31
CA ALA A 209 -25.62 5.03 -29.19
C ALA A 209 -25.26 5.31 -30.65
N VAL A 210 -24.64 6.47 -30.92
CA VAL A 210 -24.35 6.94 -32.28
C VAL A 210 -23.17 6.18 -32.88
N ALA A 211 -22.09 5.98 -32.13
CA ALA A 211 -20.95 5.19 -32.60
C ALA A 211 -21.19 3.67 -32.47
N GLY A 212 -22.36 3.23 -32.01
CA GLY A 212 -22.73 1.81 -31.87
C GLY A 212 -21.68 1.02 -31.10
N LEU A 213 -21.29 1.53 -29.93
CA LEU A 213 -20.34 0.88 -29.02
C LEU A 213 -21.07 -0.15 -28.13
N PRO A 214 -20.36 -1.18 -27.63
CA PRO A 214 -20.93 -2.10 -26.66
C PRO A 214 -21.44 -1.34 -25.41
N PRO A 215 -22.68 -1.57 -24.94
CA PRO A 215 -23.25 -0.85 -23.80
C PRO A 215 -22.45 -1.00 -22.49
N SER A 216 -21.66 -2.07 -22.37
CA SER A 216 -20.78 -2.30 -21.22
C SER A 216 -19.67 -1.26 -21.09
N LEU A 217 -19.32 -0.56 -22.18
CA LEU A 217 -18.27 0.46 -22.16
C LEU A 217 -18.78 1.82 -21.68
N THR A 218 -20.11 2.06 -21.68
CA THR A 218 -20.67 3.39 -21.40
C THR A 218 -20.32 3.91 -20.01
N SER A 219 -20.29 3.05 -18.98
CA SER A 219 -19.91 3.46 -17.63
C SER A 219 -18.44 3.87 -17.54
N ASP A 220 -17.56 3.12 -18.20
CA ASP A 220 -16.13 3.43 -18.21
C ASP A 220 -15.85 4.69 -19.04
N LEU A 221 -16.58 4.87 -20.14
CA LEU A 221 -16.52 6.10 -20.93
C LEU A 221 -17.02 7.30 -20.14
N ALA A 222 -18.12 7.18 -19.39
CA ALA A 222 -18.55 8.27 -18.50
C ALA A 222 -17.46 8.65 -17.49
N ASP A 223 -16.68 7.66 -17.03
CA ASP A 223 -15.59 7.84 -16.08
C ASP A 223 -14.31 8.45 -16.68
N TYR A 224 -13.98 8.24 -17.94
CA TYR A 224 -12.71 8.70 -18.54
C TYR A 224 -12.85 9.67 -19.71
N ALA A 225 -14.04 9.83 -20.28
CA ALA A 225 -14.31 10.78 -21.35
C ALA A 225 -14.70 12.17 -20.81
N VAL A 226 -14.36 13.18 -21.61
CA VAL A 226 -14.91 14.54 -21.53
C VAL A 226 -15.40 14.93 -22.93
N PHE A 227 -16.42 15.79 -22.98
CA PHE A 227 -17.11 16.17 -24.21
C PHE A 227 -17.08 17.69 -24.33
N ILE A 228 -15.94 18.23 -24.75
CA ILE A 228 -15.78 19.68 -24.90
C ILE A 228 -16.37 20.06 -26.26
N ARG A 229 -17.19 21.11 -26.31
CA ARG A 229 -17.73 21.66 -27.55
C ARG A 229 -16.86 22.75 -28.08
#